data_AF-A0A252DH92-F1
#
_entry.id   AF-A0A252DH92-F1
#
_cell.length_a   1.000
_cell.length_b   1.000
_cell.length_c   1.000
_cell.angle_alpha   90.00
_cell.angle_beta   90.00
_cell.angle_gamma   90.00
#
_symmetry.space_group_name_H-M   'P 1'
#
loop_
_entity.id
_entity.type
_entity.pdbx_description
1 polymer ?
#
loop_
_entity_poly.entity_id
_entity_poly.type
_entity_poly.pdbx_seq_one_letter_code
_entity_poly.pdbx_strand_id
1 'polypeptide(L)'
;MRDGNDFWNKLDELVATSTIKIERSKGTPHPRYSSLIYPLDYGYLQDTQAGDGSNIDVWIGSLSTSNVTAVICSVDLAKRDTEIKLLLGCTSREAQDILNIHNIGSQSAILLVRAESIAINSEQATNS
;
A
#
# COMPACT_ATOMS: atom_id res chain seq x y z
N MET A 1 10.34 -23.05 -8.36
CA MET A 1 9.85 -21.68 -8.08
C MET A 1 10.41 -21.29 -6.72
N ARG A 2 11.04 -20.12 -6.60
CA ARG A 2 11.32 -19.56 -5.26
C ARG A 2 9.98 -19.34 -4.58
N ASP A 3 9.90 -19.72 -3.32
CA ASP A 3 8.67 -19.66 -2.53
C ASP A 3 8.17 -18.21 -2.48
N GLY A 4 6.85 -18.00 -2.59
CA GLY A 4 6.26 -16.65 -2.57
C GLY A 4 6.62 -15.85 -1.31
N ASN A 5 7.00 -16.57 -0.24
CA ASN A 5 7.52 -16.02 1.00
C ASN A 5 8.82 -15.22 0.83
N ASP A 6 9.72 -15.58 -0.10
CA ASP A 6 10.98 -14.84 -0.32
C ASP A 6 10.71 -13.41 -0.84
N PHE A 7 9.66 -13.23 -1.65
CA PHE A 7 9.25 -11.92 -2.14
C PHE A 7 8.79 -11.03 -0.98
N TRP A 8 7.89 -11.53 -0.13
CA TRP A 8 7.35 -10.77 1.00
C TRP A 8 8.41 -10.47 2.06
N ASN A 9 9.29 -11.43 2.37
CA ASN A 9 10.38 -11.21 3.33
C ASN A 9 11.35 -10.12 2.87
N LYS A 10 11.64 -10.05 1.55
CA LYS A 10 12.48 -8.98 0.99
C LYS A 10 11.80 -7.62 1.00
N LEU A 11 10.48 -7.58 0.80
CA LEU A 11 9.72 -6.35 0.98
C LEU A 11 9.71 -5.88 2.44
N ASP A 12 9.53 -6.80 3.39
CA ASP A 12 9.62 -6.49 4.81
C ASP A 12 11.02 -5.97 5.17
N GLU A 13 12.09 -6.61 4.68
CA GLU A 13 13.47 -6.15 4.89
C GLU A 13 13.71 -4.76 4.28
N LEU A 14 13.23 -4.53 3.05
CA LEU A 14 13.32 -3.22 2.39
C LEU A 14 12.62 -2.13 3.23
N VAL A 15 11.41 -2.40 3.73
CA VAL A 15 10.68 -1.45 4.58
C VAL A 15 11.39 -1.24 5.92
N ALA A 16 11.81 -2.32 6.59
CA ALA A 16 12.45 -2.26 7.90
C ALA A 16 13.81 -1.54 7.89
N THR A 17 14.50 -1.54 6.74
CA THR A 17 15.78 -0.85 6.54
C THR A 17 15.63 0.55 5.93
N SER A 18 14.41 0.98 5.62
CA SER A 18 14.11 2.29 5.06
C SER A 18 13.53 3.25 6.10
N THR A 19 13.68 4.56 5.86
CA THR A 19 12.96 5.58 6.63
C THR A 19 11.62 5.89 5.96
N ILE A 20 10.52 5.66 6.66
CA ILE A 20 9.18 6.04 6.17
C ILE A 20 8.98 7.56 6.38
N LYS A 21 8.56 8.27 5.33
CA LYS A 21 8.16 9.67 5.39
C LYS A 21 6.68 9.80 5.07
N ILE A 22 5.89 10.21 6.05
CA ILE A 22 4.46 10.52 5.84
C ILE A 22 4.36 11.87 5.15
N GLU A 23 3.78 11.87 3.95
CA GLU A 23 3.62 13.07 3.13
C GLU A 23 2.18 13.61 3.20
N ARG A 24 1.20 12.72 3.38
CA ARG A 24 -0.22 13.04 3.45
C ARG A 24 -0.83 12.29 4.62
N SER A 25 -1.26 13.03 5.64
CA SER A 25 -1.92 12.44 6.79
C SER A 25 -3.34 11.99 6.45
N LYS A 26 -3.79 10.92 7.08
CA LYS A 26 -5.17 10.44 7.08
C LYS A 26 -6.14 11.58 7.40
N GLY A 27 -7.25 11.64 6.67
CA GLY A 27 -8.28 12.65 6.83
C GLY A 27 -7.97 13.98 6.14
N THR A 28 -6.80 14.14 5.52
CA THR A 28 -6.50 15.36 4.75
C THR A 28 -7.04 15.26 3.32
N PRO A 29 -7.44 16.39 2.69
CA PRO A 29 -7.87 16.39 1.29
C PRO A 29 -6.67 16.33 0.33
N HIS A 30 -6.87 15.72 -0.84
CA HIS A 30 -5.88 15.71 -1.90
C HIS A 30 -5.67 17.13 -2.46
N PRO A 31 -4.41 17.60 -2.62
CA PRO A 31 -4.11 18.99 -2.95
C PRO A 31 -4.67 19.46 -4.30
N ARG A 32 -4.85 18.53 -5.25
CA ARG A 32 -5.47 18.81 -6.56
C ARG A 32 -6.93 18.39 -6.67
N TYR A 33 -7.40 17.52 -5.77
CA TYR A 33 -8.71 16.87 -5.85
C TYR A 33 -9.35 16.88 -4.46
N SER A 34 -9.80 18.05 -4.01
CA SER A 34 -10.21 18.24 -2.62
C SER A 34 -11.38 17.37 -2.15
N SER A 35 -12.14 16.77 -3.08
CA SER A 35 -13.17 15.77 -2.78
C SER A 35 -12.61 14.40 -2.40
N LEU A 36 -11.34 14.11 -2.74
CA LEU A 36 -10.65 12.89 -2.34
C LEU A 36 -9.97 13.13 -1.00
N ILE A 37 -10.45 12.45 0.03
CA ILE A 37 -9.86 12.46 1.37
C ILE A 37 -8.99 11.22 1.54
N TYR A 38 -7.76 11.37 2.01
CA TYR A 38 -6.87 10.25 2.28
C TYR A 38 -7.45 9.37 3.41
N PRO A 39 -7.83 8.11 3.15
CA PRO A 39 -8.45 7.26 4.17
C PRO A 39 -7.41 6.68 5.15
N LEU A 40 -6.13 6.73 4.78
CA LEU A 40 -4.96 6.26 5.52
C LEU A 40 -3.82 7.28 5.37
N ASP A 41 -2.81 7.18 6.23
CA ASP A 41 -1.57 7.93 6.01
C ASP A 41 -0.89 7.41 4.74
N TYR A 42 -0.42 8.34 3.91
CA TYR A 42 0.28 8.06 2.66
C TYR A 42 1.64 8.76 2.67
N GLY A 43 2.63 8.07 2.15
CA GLY A 43 4.01 8.52 2.17
C GLY A 43 4.90 7.68 1.27
N TYR A 44 6.20 7.71 1.55
CA TYR A 44 7.19 6.98 0.78
C TYR A 44 8.34 6.47 1.65
N LEU A 45 9.09 5.50 1.12
CA LEU A 45 10.38 5.04 1.66
C LEU A 45 11.49 5.97 1.16
N GLN A 46 12.14 6.71 2.05
CA GLN A 46 13.24 7.61 1.70
C GLN A 46 14.44 6.84 1.13
N ASP A 47 15.13 7.44 0.16
CA ASP A 47 16.35 6.90 -0.46
C ASP A 47 16.13 5.57 -1.20
N THR A 48 14.92 5.41 -1.77
CA THR A 48 14.54 4.28 -2.61
C THR A 48 14.21 4.74 -4.03
N GLN A 49 14.04 3.78 -4.95
CA GLN A 49 13.63 4.09 -6.32
C GLN A 49 12.55 3.11 -6.80
N ALA A 50 11.40 3.67 -7.18
CA ALA A 50 10.32 2.99 -7.86
C ALA A 50 10.52 3.04 -9.39
N GLY A 51 9.64 2.35 -10.13
CA GLY A 51 9.74 2.24 -11.59
C GLY A 51 9.60 3.57 -12.35
N ASP A 52 9.01 4.58 -11.73
CA ASP A 52 8.85 5.94 -12.26
C ASP A 52 10.06 6.85 -11.95
N GLY A 53 11.05 6.36 -11.20
CA GLY A 53 12.21 7.12 -10.75
C GLY A 53 12.01 7.88 -9.42
N SER A 54 10.80 7.87 -8.85
CA SER A 54 10.48 8.45 -7.54
C SER A 54 10.83 7.49 -6.40
N ASN A 55 10.63 7.91 -5.14
CA ASN A 55 10.69 6.99 -4.00
C ASN A 55 9.53 5.99 -4.03
N ILE A 56 9.67 4.85 -3.36
CA ILE A 56 8.62 3.82 -3.28
C ILE A 56 7.48 4.28 -2.37
N ASP A 57 6.28 4.33 -2.93
CA ASP A 57 5.05 4.71 -2.25
C ASP A 57 4.59 3.69 -1.20
N VAL A 58 4.09 4.20 -0.07
CA VAL A 58 3.52 3.41 1.02
C VAL A 58 2.20 3.97 1.53
N TRP A 59 1.29 3.06 1.87
CA TRP A 59 0.08 3.32 2.64
C TRP A 59 0.18 2.66 4.02
N ILE A 60 -0.18 3.38 5.07
CA ILE A 60 -0.05 2.91 6.46
C ILE A 60 -1.44 2.54 7.02
N GLY A 61 -1.62 1.26 7.28
CA GLY A 61 -2.82 0.68 7.85
C GLY A 61 -2.86 0.73 9.38
N SER A 62 -3.94 0.20 9.95
CA SER A 62 -4.20 0.25 11.39
C SER A 62 -3.67 -0.93 12.20
N LEU A 63 -3.16 -1.99 11.56
CA LEU A 63 -2.54 -3.09 12.28
C LEU A 63 -1.23 -2.64 12.95
N SER A 64 -0.90 -3.23 14.10
CA SER A 64 0.31 -2.91 14.86
C SER A 64 1.62 -3.32 14.18
N THR A 65 1.53 -4.12 13.11
CA THR A 65 2.70 -4.57 12.34
C THR A 65 3.07 -3.53 11.27
N SER A 66 4.38 -3.35 11.05
CA SER A 66 4.90 -2.58 9.93
C SER A 66 5.14 -3.43 8.68
N ASN A 67 4.85 -4.73 8.73
CA ASN A 67 5.08 -5.64 7.61
C ASN A 67 4.18 -5.30 6.42
N VAL A 68 4.65 -5.66 5.23
CA VAL A 68 3.83 -5.54 4.01
C VAL A 68 2.73 -6.60 4.05
N THR A 69 1.48 -6.14 4.10
CA THR A 69 0.30 -7.00 4.09
C THR A 69 -0.26 -7.17 2.68
N ALA A 70 -0.03 -6.20 1.80
CA ALA A 70 -0.41 -6.28 0.40
C ALA A 70 0.43 -5.33 -0.48
N VAL A 71 0.32 -5.52 -1.79
CA VAL A 71 0.80 -4.55 -2.78
C VAL A 71 -0.30 -4.24 -3.79
N ILE A 72 -0.34 -2.99 -4.22
CA ILE A 72 -1.19 -2.56 -5.34
C ILE A 72 -0.31 -2.36 -6.56
N CYS A 73 -0.72 -2.97 -7.67
CA CYS A 73 -0.13 -2.72 -8.99
C CYS A 73 -1.13 -1.93 -9.82
N SER A 74 -0.77 -0.71 -10.23
CA SER A 74 -1.63 0.19 -11.01
C SER A 74 -1.09 0.44 -12.41
N VAL A 75 -2.00 0.74 -13.34
CA VAL A 75 -1.74 1.32 -14.66
C VAL A 75 -2.49 2.63 -14.77
N ASP A 76 -1.85 3.70 -15.26
CA ASP A 76 -2.48 4.99 -15.49
C ASP A 76 -2.28 5.44 -16.94
N LEU A 77 -3.38 5.55 -17.69
CA LEU A 77 -3.34 5.94 -19.10
C LEU A 77 -3.00 7.43 -19.30
N ALA A 78 -3.29 8.29 -18.32
CA ALA A 78 -2.99 9.72 -18.41
C ALA A 78 -1.51 9.99 -18.15
N LYS A 79 -0.92 9.32 -17.15
CA LYS A 79 0.53 9.39 -16.87
C LYS A 79 1.38 8.55 -17.82
N ARG A 80 0.76 7.54 -18.44
CA ARG A 80 1.42 6.53 -19.29
C ARG A 80 2.47 5.72 -18.54
N ASP A 81 2.16 5.34 -17.30
CA ASP A 81 3.03 4.57 -16.42
C ASP A 81 2.32 3.35 -15.79
N THR A 82 3.13 2.57 -15.10
CA THR A 82 2.72 1.49 -14.20
C THR A 82 3.45 1.67 -12.89
N GLU A 83 2.81 1.33 -11.77
CA GLU A 83 3.40 1.61 -10.46
C GLU A 83 3.02 0.52 -9.44
N ILE A 84 3.94 0.26 -8.50
CA ILE A 84 3.71 -0.62 -7.35
C ILE A 84 3.69 0.22 -6.08
N LYS A 85 2.66 0.06 -5.25
CA LYS A 85 2.52 0.70 -3.95
C LYS A 85 2.47 -0.34 -2.85
N LEU A 86 3.20 -0.12 -1.75
CA LEU A 86 3.22 -1.04 -0.62
C LEU A 86 2.14 -0.68 0.40
N LEU A 87 1.43 -1.69 0.93
CA LEU A 87 0.44 -1.52 1.98
C LEU A 87 1.02 -2.12 3.26
N LEU A 88 1.35 -1.26 4.22
CA LEU A 88 2.01 -1.62 5.48
C LEU A 88 0.97 -1.74 6.58
N GLY A 89 0.85 -2.90 7.21
CA GLY A 89 -0.10 -3.09 8.31
C GLY A 89 -1.57 -2.83 7.94
N CYS A 90 -1.94 -2.90 6.66
CA CYS A 90 -3.33 -2.72 6.24
C CYS A 90 -4.16 -3.97 6.54
N THR A 91 -5.34 -3.77 7.14
CA THR A 91 -6.41 -4.77 7.18
C THR A 91 -6.93 -5.05 5.76
N SER A 92 -7.66 -6.16 5.56
CA SER A 92 -8.29 -6.45 4.25
C SER A 92 -9.26 -5.35 3.81
N ARG A 93 -9.97 -4.71 4.76
CA ARG A 93 -10.90 -3.62 4.44
C ARG A 93 -10.16 -2.37 3.99
N GLU A 94 -9.11 -1.99 4.70
CA GLU A 94 -8.26 -0.86 4.34
C GLU A 94 -7.58 -1.07 2.99
N ALA A 95 -7.06 -2.27 2.72
CA ALA A 95 -6.47 -2.60 1.43
C ALA A 95 -7.48 -2.46 0.28
N GLN A 96 -8.73 -2.85 0.50
CA GLN A 96 -9.81 -2.67 -0.47
C GLN A 96 -10.19 -1.19 -0.66
N ASP A 97 -10.21 -0.41 0.42
CA ASP A 97 -10.49 1.03 0.36
C ASP A 97 -9.41 1.75 -0.49
N ILE A 98 -8.12 1.40 -0.32
CA ILE A 98 -7.03 1.93 -1.14
C ILE A 98 -7.10 1.43 -2.59
N LEU A 99 -7.45 0.16 -2.81
CA LEU A 99 -7.65 -0.37 -4.17
C LEU A 99 -8.72 0.42 -4.93
N ASN A 100 -9.81 0.80 -4.26
CA ASN A 100 -10.89 1.57 -4.86
C ASN A 100 -10.44 2.98 -5.27
N ILE A 101 -9.57 3.62 -4.47
CA ILE A 101 -8.97 4.92 -4.80
C ILE A 101 -8.16 4.85 -6.10
N HIS A 102 -7.47 3.74 -6.34
CA HIS A 102 -6.66 3.53 -7.54
C HIS A 102 -7.43 2.95 -8.74
N ASN A 103 -8.75 2.84 -8.65
CA ASN A 103 -9.63 2.37 -9.74
C ASN A 103 -10.64 3.44 -10.15
N ILE A 104 -10.16 4.65 -10.41
CA ILE A 104 -10.96 5.79 -10.85
C ILE A 104 -10.32 6.48 -12.07
N GLY A 105 -11.15 7.08 -12.92
CA GLY A 105 -10.67 7.89 -14.05
C GLY A 105 -9.84 7.10 -15.05
N SER A 106 -8.61 7.55 -15.32
CA SER A 106 -7.66 6.91 -16.23
C SER A 106 -6.85 5.78 -15.61
N GLN A 107 -7.05 5.52 -14.31
CA GLN A 107 -6.28 4.54 -13.55
C GLN A 107 -7.11 3.27 -13.31
N SER A 108 -6.44 2.12 -13.40
CA SER A 108 -6.95 0.85 -12.91
C SER A 108 -5.85 0.12 -12.13
N ALA A 109 -6.23 -0.69 -11.16
CA ALA A 109 -5.29 -1.36 -10.29
C ALA A 109 -5.78 -2.75 -9.84
N ILE A 110 -4.82 -3.63 -9.54
CA ILE A 110 -5.03 -4.93 -8.91
C ILE A 110 -4.36 -4.98 -7.54
N LEU A 111 -4.87 -5.82 -6.66
CA LEU A 111 -4.36 -6.03 -5.31
C LEU A 111 -3.79 -7.45 -5.17
N LEU A 112 -2.55 -7.56 -4.69
CA LEU A 112 -1.94 -8.82 -4.31
C LEU A 112 -1.83 -8.85 -2.79
N VAL A 113 -2.56 -9.76 -2.15
CA VAL A 113 -2.60 -9.90 -0.69
C VAL A 113 -1.61 -10.97 -0.24
N ARG A 114 -0.85 -10.70 0.82
CA ARG A 114 0.03 -11.69 1.44
C ARG A 114 -0.82 -12.74 2.16
N ALA A 115 -0.67 -14.02 1.81
CA ALA A 115 -1.54 -15.10 2.33
C ALA A 115 -1.62 -15.13 3.86
N GLU A 116 -0.51 -14.90 4.57
CA GLU A 116 -0.45 -14.88 6.04
C GLU A 116 -1.26 -13.74 6.67
N SER A 117 -1.42 -12.61 5.96
CA SER A 117 -2.22 -11.48 6.44
C SER A 117 -3.73 -11.77 6.42
N ILE A 118 -4.17 -12.78 5.68
CA ILE A 118 -5.57 -13.23 5.65
C ILE A 118 -5.93 -13.98 6.95
N ALA A 119 -4.98 -14.74 7.51
CA ALA A 119 -5.19 -15.53 8.73
C ALA A 119 -5.32 -14.67 10.00
N ILE A 120 -4.60 -13.54 10.07
CA ILE A 120 -4.67 -12.60 11.21
C ILE A 120 -6.07 -11.98 11.32
N ASN A 121 -6.75 -11.75 10.19
CA ASN A 121 -8.10 -11.17 10.17
C ASN A 121 -9.17 -12.16 10.66
N SER A 122 -8.97 -13.48 10.49
CA SER A 122 -9.91 -14.48 11.00
C SER A 122 -9.88 -14.65 12.51
N GLU A 123 -8.73 -14.44 13.16
CA GLU A 123 -8.60 -14.57 14.62
C GLU A 123 -9.11 -13.33 15.38
N GLN A 124 -9.06 -12.14 14.77
CA GLN A 124 -9.61 -10.93 15.38
C GLN A 124 -11.14 -10.83 15.24
N ALA A 125 -11.71 -11.36 14.14
CA ALA A 125 -13.16 -11.35 13.92
C ALA A 125 -13.94 -12.28 14.86
N THR A 126 -13.31 -13.30 15.44
CA THR A 126 -13.95 -14.24 16.38
C THR A 126 -13.96 -13.76 17.84
N ASN A 127 -13.25 -12.67 18.14
CA ASN A 127 -13.12 -12.10 19.50
C ASN A 127 -13.87 -10.77 19.66
N SER A 128 -14.79 -10.44 18.74
CA SER A 128 -15.60 -9.21 18.73
C SER A 128 -17.09 -9.50 18.92
#